data_AF-A0A4R0NLS2-F1
#
_entry.id   AF-A0A4R0NLS2-F1
#
_cell.length_a   1.000
_cell.length_b   1.000
_cell.length_c   1.000
_cell.angle_alpha   90.00
_cell.angle_beta   90.00
_cell.angle_gamma   90.00
#
_symmetry.space_group_name_H-M   'P 1'
#
loop_
_entity.id
_entity.type
_entity.pdbx_description
1 polymer ?
#
loop_
_entity_poly.entity_id
_entity_poly.type
_entity_poly.pdbx_seq_one_letter_code
_entity_poly.pdbx_strand_id
1 'polypeptide(L)'
;MNANQIKLIPRDFLRVDQPEHPFTINGPDILLSDKRNLIALFYPSAEELKSKTKLMTRLIGSKIAYHATTVMVLFLDPSLRISFEQQKAAQFFDQIIQERDLPQLGQFFKEKKTLTGIQDHKQQQAVIFDLQAKAQLKNLDYIEKIGFQHKAVAPLNVAVKKNVYYNKITAKFEKSRANIFESQNQAIIGFKNLQKSKSDLAELEPFYEFSLRTQFEIDKGVPYFDKIQAKILSVNDKPVSRYDPLKPIRMASLFGWQISNINNTAELNDHIAQSL
;
A
#
# COMPACT_ATOMS: atom_id res chain seq x y z
N MET A 1 -11.55 20.57 -4.79
CA MET A 1 -11.97 20.49 -6.20
C MET A 1 -12.97 21.62 -6.43
N ASN A 2 -12.66 22.58 -7.31
CA ASN A 2 -13.63 23.65 -7.59
C ASN A 2 -14.78 23.09 -8.44
N ALA A 3 -16.00 23.62 -8.29
CA ALA A 3 -17.21 23.19 -8.99
C ALA A 3 -17.05 23.10 -10.54
N ASN A 4 -16.08 23.82 -11.10
CA ASN A 4 -15.74 23.78 -12.52
C ASN A 4 -15.11 22.46 -12.98
N GLN A 5 -14.42 21.74 -12.09
CA GLN A 5 -13.76 20.46 -12.46
C GLN A 5 -14.77 19.30 -12.58
N ILE A 6 -15.96 19.42 -11.98
CA ILE A 6 -17.04 18.42 -12.07
C ILE A 6 -17.62 18.35 -13.49
N LYS A 7 -17.58 19.44 -14.26
CA LYS A 7 -18.12 19.52 -15.62
C LYS A 7 -17.26 18.85 -16.70
N LEU A 8 -16.04 18.44 -16.37
CA LEU A 8 -15.05 17.97 -17.36
C LEU A 8 -15.09 16.46 -17.60
N ILE A 9 -15.77 15.70 -16.75
CA ILE A 9 -15.89 14.26 -16.90
C ILE A 9 -17.07 13.97 -17.84
N PRO A 10 -16.89 13.21 -18.93
CA PRO A 10 -17.97 12.92 -19.85
C PRO A 10 -19.15 12.25 -19.12
N ARG A 11 -20.39 12.61 -19.51
CA ARG A 11 -21.63 12.12 -18.86
C ARG A 11 -21.79 10.60 -18.86
N ASP A 12 -21.06 9.91 -19.74
CA ASP A 12 -21.14 8.45 -19.90
C ASP A 12 -20.33 7.68 -18.85
N PHE A 13 -19.58 8.37 -17.98
CA PHE A 13 -18.81 7.76 -16.90
C PHE A 13 -19.57 7.82 -15.58
N LEU A 14 -19.65 6.66 -14.90
CA LEU A 14 -19.96 6.61 -13.48
C LEU A 14 -18.76 7.13 -12.70
N ARG A 15 -19.01 8.01 -11.74
CA ARG A 15 -17.98 8.62 -10.89
C ARG A 15 -18.20 8.26 -9.43
N VAL A 16 -17.11 7.84 -8.77
CA VAL A 16 -17.05 7.64 -7.33
C VAL A 16 -15.88 8.47 -6.79
N ASP A 17 -16.17 9.41 -5.91
CA ASP A 17 -15.17 10.19 -5.21
C ASP A 17 -14.69 9.45 -3.96
N GLN A 18 -13.38 9.51 -3.69
CA GLN A 18 -12.71 8.86 -2.56
C GLN A 18 -13.15 7.39 -2.38
N PRO A 19 -13.03 6.56 -3.43
CA PRO A 19 -13.45 5.17 -3.39
C PRO A 19 -12.71 4.40 -2.29
N GLU A 20 -13.47 3.74 -1.41
CA GLU A 20 -12.88 2.79 -0.47
C GLU A 20 -12.60 1.45 -1.15
N HIS A 21 -11.47 0.82 -0.79
CA HIS A 21 -11.15 -0.53 -1.24
C HIS A 21 -10.65 -1.39 -0.06
N PRO A 22 -10.98 -2.70 0.00
CA PRO A 22 -10.56 -3.60 1.07
C PRO A 22 -9.03 -3.77 1.20
N PHE A 23 -8.30 -3.49 0.13
CA PHE A 23 -6.86 -3.74 -0.03
C PHE A 23 -6.02 -2.46 -0.24
N THR A 24 -6.58 -1.28 0.02
CA THR A 24 -5.82 -0.01 0.02
C THR A 24 -6.03 0.76 1.32
N ILE A 25 -4.98 1.48 1.74
CA ILE A 25 -5.09 2.48 2.82
C ILE A 25 -5.61 3.76 2.19
N ASN A 26 -4.82 4.30 1.26
CA ASN A 26 -5.13 5.46 0.45
C ASN A 26 -5.23 4.97 -1.00
N GLY A 27 -6.40 5.13 -1.60
CA GLY A 27 -6.67 4.77 -2.97
C GLY A 27 -6.49 5.95 -3.94
N PRO A 28 -6.99 5.82 -5.17
CA PRO A 28 -7.24 6.97 -6.03
C PRO A 28 -8.24 7.92 -5.38
N ASP A 29 -8.19 9.18 -5.79
CA ASP A 29 -9.11 10.21 -5.33
C ASP A 29 -10.47 10.12 -6.04
N ILE A 30 -10.48 9.63 -7.27
CA ILE A 30 -11.69 9.41 -8.05
C ILE A 30 -11.56 8.10 -8.81
N LEU A 31 -12.61 7.29 -8.82
CA LEU A 31 -12.78 6.16 -9.71
C LEU A 31 -13.82 6.52 -10.77
N LEU A 32 -13.44 6.37 -12.04
CA LEU A 32 -14.33 6.53 -13.19
C LEU A 32 -14.52 5.20 -13.89
N SER A 33 -15.76 4.84 -14.19
CA SER A 33 -16.07 3.63 -14.93
C SER A 33 -17.01 3.95 -16.08
N ASP A 34 -16.73 3.37 -17.25
CA ASP A 34 -17.72 3.22 -18.31
C ASP A 34 -18.01 1.71 -18.52
N LYS A 35 -18.64 1.35 -19.65
CA LYS A 35 -18.95 -0.05 -20.00
C LYS A 35 -17.71 -0.92 -20.30
N ARG A 36 -16.52 -0.32 -20.48
CA ARG A 36 -15.33 -0.97 -21.05
C ARG A 36 -14.08 -0.79 -20.20
N ASN A 37 -14.00 0.29 -19.43
CA ASN A 37 -12.79 0.77 -18.79
C ASN A 37 -13.08 1.19 -17.34
N LEU A 38 -12.08 0.97 -16.49
CA LEU A 38 -12.01 1.50 -15.13
C LEU A 38 -10.78 2.41 -15.06
N ILE A 39 -10.95 3.62 -14.55
CA ILE A 39 -9.91 4.65 -14.50
C ILE A 39 -9.80 5.15 -13.07
N ALA A 40 -8.60 5.08 -12.52
CA ALA A 40 -8.25 5.54 -11.20
C ALA A 40 -7.48 6.85 -11.31
N LEU A 41 -8.08 7.96 -10.88
CA LEU A 41 -7.50 9.29 -10.93
C LEU A 41 -6.85 9.65 -9.59
N PHE A 42 -5.64 10.18 -9.66
CA PHE A 42 -4.85 10.61 -8.51
C PHE A 42 -4.59 12.11 -8.60
N TYR A 43 -4.99 12.83 -7.56
CA TYR A 43 -4.60 14.21 -7.29
C TYR A 43 -3.53 14.18 -6.18
N PRO A 44 -2.28 14.57 -6.48
CA PRO A 44 -1.26 14.63 -5.45
C PRO A 44 -1.62 15.63 -4.36
N SER A 45 -1.55 15.18 -3.10
CA SER A 45 -1.61 16.08 -1.95
C SER A 45 -0.36 16.98 -1.88
N ALA A 46 -0.42 18.04 -1.07
CA ALA A 46 0.72 18.92 -0.84
C ALA A 46 1.97 18.19 -0.31
N GLU A 47 1.77 17.10 0.45
CA GLU A 47 2.88 16.28 0.95
C GLU A 47 3.46 15.36 -0.14
N GLU A 48 2.61 14.81 -1.00
CA GLU A 48 3.01 13.95 -2.12
C GLU A 48 3.77 14.72 -3.20
N LEU A 49 3.40 15.97 -3.47
CA LEU A 49 4.16 16.85 -4.36
C LEU A 49 5.60 17.06 -3.87
N LYS A 50 5.80 17.08 -2.55
CA LYS A 50 7.11 17.20 -1.90
C LYS A 50 7.84 15.87 -1.77
N SER A 51 7.14 14.74 -1.84
CA SER A 51 7.69 13.41 -1.57
C SER A 51 7.29 12.39 -2.64
N LYS A 52 8.23 12.08 -3.54
CA LYS A 52 8.11 10.98 -4.50
C LYS A 52 7.64 9.69 -3.81
N THR A 53 8.23 9.37 -2.66
CA THR A 53 7.94 8.15 -1.91
C THR A 53 6.46 8.03 -1.56
N LYS A 54 5.80 9.10 -1.09
CA LYS A 54 4.39 9.04 -0.68
C LYS A 54 3.47 8.75 -1.86
N LEU A 55 3.59 9.53 -2.94
CA LEU A 55 2.77 9.36 -4.15
C LEU A 55 2.94 7.96 -4.75
N MET A 56 4.20 7.51 -4.82
CA MET A 56 4.54 6.21 -5.36
C MET A 56 4.05 5.06 -4.48
N THR A 57 4.12 5.20 -3.17
CA THR A 57 3.58 4.19 -2.23
C THR A 57 2.06 4.03 -2.45
N ARG A 58 1.32 5.14 -2.56
CA ARG A 58 -0.12 5.14 -2.85
C ARG A 58 -0.45 4.47 -4.20
N LEU A 59 0.34 4.78 -5.23
CA LEU A 59 0.16 4.20 -6.56
C LEU A 59 0.47 2.70 -6.60
N ILE A 60 1.58 2.25 -6.00
CA ILE A 60 1.93 0.81 -5.94
C ILE A 60 0.80 0.05 -5.23
N GLY A 61 0.35 0.54 -4.08
CA GLY A 61 -0.77 -0.06 -3.34
C GLY A 61 -2.04 -0.15 -4.19
N SER A 62 -2.35 0.90 -4.96
CA SER A 62 -3.50 0.90 -5.88
C SER A 62 -3.32 -0.08 -7.04
N LYS A 63 -2.14 -0.19 -7.65
CA LYS A 63 -1.88 -1.18 -8.71
C LYS A 63 -1.96 -2.62 -8.22
N ILE A 64 -1.61 -2.88 -6.96
CA ILE A 64 -1.81 -4.21 -6.36
C ILE A 64 -3.31 -4.47 -6.20
N ALA A 65 -4.04 -3.51 -5.66
CA ALA A 65 -5.41 -3.69 -5.22
C ALA A 65 -6.47 -3.69 -6.33
N TYR A 66 -6.37 -2.79 -7.30
CA TYR A 66 -7.38 -2.64 -8.36
C TYR A 66 -7.10 -3.59 -9.53
N HIS A 67 -8.14 -4.00 -10.25
CA HIS A 67 -8.03 -4.93 -11.36
C HIS A 67 -6.99 -4.48 -12.39
N ALA A 68 -6.20 -5.40 -12.95
CA ALA A 68 -5.10 -5.12 -13.89
C ALA A 68 -5.44 -4.19 -15.07
N THR A 69 -6.69 -4.19 -15.54
CA THR A 69 -7.15 -3.33 -16.64
C THR A 69 -7.39 -1.88 -16.22
N THR A 70 -7.32 -1.57 -14.92
CA THR A 70 -7.54 -0.22 -14.40
C THR A 70 -6.44 0.71 -14.89
N VAL A 71 -6.83 1.81 -15.55
CA VAL A 71 -5.90 2.83 -16.01
C VAL A 71 -5.60 3.79 -14.86
N MET A 72 -4.35 3.87 -14.43
CA MET A 72 -3.87 4.72 -13.35
C MET A 72 -3.44 6.07 -13.93
N VAL A 73 -4.18 7.12 -13.61
CA VAL A 73 -4.02 8.44 -14.20
C VAL A 73 -3.64 9.46 -13.14
N LEU A 74 -2.50 10.12 -13.33
CA LEU A 74 -2.09 11.24 -12.49
C LEU A 74 -2.63 12.55 -13.07
N PHE A 75 -3.39 13.30 -12.29
CA PHE A 75 -3.82 14.64 -12.67
C PHE A 75 -2.90 15.69 -12.03
N LEU A 76 -2.27 16.53 -12.85
CA LEU A 76 -1.35 17.57 -12.40
C LEU A 76 -1.83 18.95 -12.83
N ASP A 77 -1.93 19.83 -11.84
CA ASP A 77 -2.02 21.26 -12.08
C ASP A 77 -0.68 21.76 -12.68
N PRO A 78 -0.67 22.49 -13.81
CA PRO A 78 0.55 22.99 -14.44
C PRO A 78 1.39 23.90 -13.54
N SER A 79 0.76 24.56 -12.57
CA SER A 79 1.45 25.40 -11.58
C SER A 79 2.20 24.57 -10.53
N LEU A 80 1.84 23.29 -10.36
CA LEU A 80 2.44 22.39 -9.40
C LEU A 80 3.58 21.61 -10.04
N ARG A 81 4.79 21.81 -9.51
CA ARG A 81 5.95 21.00 -9.86
C ARG A 81 6.02 19.80 -8.95
N ILE A 82 6.09 18.60 -9.54
CA ILE A 82 6.50 17.42 -8.80
C ILE A 82 8.02 17.47 -8.63
N SER A 83 8.51 17.10 -7.45
CA SER A 83 9.95 17.09 -7.13
C SER A 83 10.79 16.07 -7.90
N PHE A 84 10.18 15.20 -8.72
CA PHE A 84 10.89 14.20 -9.53
C PHE A 84 10.53 14.32 -11.02
N GLU A 85 11.47 13.91 -11.88
CA GLU A 85 11.36 14.02 -13.34
C GLU A 85 10.04 13.43 -13.85
N GLN A 86 9.24 14.24 -14.57
CA GLN A 86 7.96 13.82 -15.16
C GLN A 86 8.09 12.57 -16.05
N GLN A 87 9.23 12.42 -16.74
CA GLN A 87 9.54 11.24 -17.55
C GLN A 87 9.63 9.95 -16.72
N LYS A 88 10.12 10.03 -15.47
CA LYS A 88 10.12 8.89 -14.54
C LYS A 88 8.74 8.64 -13.96
N ALA A 89 7.90 9.66 -13.79
CA ALA A 89 6.50 9.49 -13.37
C ALA A 89 5.68 8.67 -14.37
N ALA A 90 5.95 8.85 -15.67
CA ALA A 90 5.30 8.11 -16.75
C ALA A 90 5.65 6.61 -16.78
N GLN A 91 6.70 6.18 -16.06
CA GLN A 91 6.99 4.75 -15.88
C GLN A 91 6.05 4.08 -14.88
N PHE A 92 5.36 4.88 -14.06
CA PHE A 92 4.55 4.39 -12.96
C PHE A 92 3.06 4.60 -13.22
N PHE A 93 2.68 5.77 -13.73
CA PHE A 93 1.31 6.01 -14.16
C PHE A 93 1.12 5.55 -15.60
N ASP A 94 -0.09 5.08 -15.90
CA ASP A 94 -0.44 4.74 -17.27
C ASP A 94 -0.60 6.02 -18.11
N GLN A 95 -1.06 7.11 -17.49
CA GLN A 95 -1.12 8.45 -18.09
C GLN A 95 -0.87 9.55 -17.05
N ILE A 96 -0.38 10.69 -17.54
CA ILE A 96 -0.27 11.94 -16.78
C ILE A 96 -1.01 13.02 -17.55
N ILE A 97 -2.07 13.57 -16.95
CA ILE A 97 -2.93 14.58 -17.55
C ILE A 97 -2.66 15.91 -16.86
N GLN A 98 -2.43 16.96 -17.66
CA GLN A 98 -2.33 18.32 -17.19
C GLN A 98 -3.57 19.13 -17.54
N GLU A 99 -3.72 20.33 -16.96
CA GLU A 99 -4.88 21.19 -17.25
C GLU A 99 -5.01 21.54 -18.75
N ARG A 100 -3.88 21.67 -19.47
CA ARG A 100 -3.88 21.89 -20.92
C ARG A 100 -4.45 20.71 -21.74
N ASP A 101 -4.47 19.52 -21.14
CA ASP A 101 -4.94 18.29 -21.78
C ASP A 101 -6.46 18.08 -21.55
N LEU A 102 -7.09 18.93 -20.74
CA LEU A 102 -8.53 18.88 -20.42
C LEU A 102 -9.44 18.86 -21.66
N PRO A 103 -9.20 19.65 -22.72
CA PRO A 103 -10.04 19.60 -23.93
C PRO A 103 -10.04 18.22 -24.61
N GLN A 104 -9.05 17.38 -24.34
CA GLN A 104 -8.87 16.06 -24.95
C GLN A 104 -9.14 14.89 -23.98
N LEU A 105 -9.69 15.15 -22.78
CA LEU A 105 -9.97 14.13 -21.75
C LEU A 105 -10.73 12.91 -22.29
N GLY A 106 -11.71 13.14 -23.17
CA GLY A 106 -12.50 12.07 -23.77
C GLY A 106 -11.68 11.11 -24.65
N GLN A 107 -10.53 11.54 -25.17
CA GLN A 107 -9.59 10.67 -25.90
C GLN A 107 -8.71 9.88 -24.93
N PHE A 108 -8.16 10.55 -23.90
CA PHE A 108 -7.36 9.89 -22.86
C PHE A 108 -8.10 8.75 -22.18
N PHE A 109 -9.39 8.93 -21.88
CA PHE A 109 -10.22 7.90 -21.26
C PHE A 109 -10.58 6.72 -22.17
N LYS A 110 -10.33 6.83 -23.48
CA LYS A 110 -10.53 5.74 -24.45
C LYS A 110 -9.29 4.86 -24.61
N GLU A 111 -8.12 5.32 -24.18
CA GLU A 111 -6.90 4.52 -24.25
C GLU A 111 -7.02 3.27 -23.39
N LYS A 112 -6.39 2.19 -23.86
CA LYS A 112 -6.43 0.87 -23.22
C LYS A 112 -5.03 0.35 -23.02
N LYS A 113 -4.86 -0.41 -21.94
CA LYS A 113 -3.63 -1.18 -21.71
C LYS A 113 -3.44 -2.26 -22.77
N THR A 114 -2.18 -2.56 -23.06
CA THR A 114 -1.81 -3.66 -23.94
C THR A 114 -2.21 -5.00 -23.33
N LEU A 115 -2.60 -5.96 -24.17
CA LEU A 115 -3.03 -7.29 -23.70
C LEU A 115 -1.94 -8.02 -22.91
N THR A 116 -0.70 -7.96 -23.38
CA THR A 116 0.47 -8.55 -22.70
C THR A 116 0.68 -7.93 -21.31
N GLY A 117 0.64 -6.60 -21.20
CA GLY A 117 0.79 -5.93 -19.89
C GLY A 117 -0.35 -6.28 -18.92
N ILE A 118 -1.57 -6.49 -19.42
CA ILE A 118 -2.70 -6.96 -18.60
C ILE A 118 -2.45 -8.39 -18.10
N GLN A 119 -1.94 -9.28 -18.94
CA GLN A 119 -1.68 -10.68 -18.57
C GLN A 119 -0.59 -10.77 -17.49
N ASP A 120 0.53 -10.08 -17.69
CA ASP A 120 1.64 -10.04 -16.72
C ASP A 120 1.14 -9.49 -15.38
N HIS A 121 0.36 -8.40 -15.41
CA HIS A 121 -0.19 -7.80 -14.19
C HIS A 121 -1.17 -8.75 -13.49
N LYS A 122 -2.06 -9.43 -14.21
CA LYS A 122 -2.96 -10.43 -13.61
C LYS A 122 -2.19 -11.58 -12.98
N GLN A 123 -1.13 -12.06 -13.63
CA GLN A 123 -0.30 -13.14 -13.09
C GLN A 123 0.36 -12.72 -11.78
N GLN A 124 0.99 -11.54 -11.74
CA GLN A 124 1.61 -11.02 -10.51
C GLN A 124 0.59 -10.74 -9.41
N GLN A 125 -0.59 -10.21 -9.75
CA GLN A 125 -1.69 -10.05 -8.80
C GLN A 125 -2.12 -11.38 -8.19
N ALA A 126 -2.29 -12.43 -9.01
CA ALA A 126 -2.65 -13.76 -8.51
C ALA A 126 -1.61 -14.26 -7.48
N VAL A 127 -0.31 -14.15 -7.79
CA VAL A 127 0.76 -14.53 -6.86
C VAL A 127 0.68 -13.74 -5.55
N ILE A 128 0.49 -12.41 -5.63
CA ILE A 128 0.36 -11.55 -4.44
C ILE A 128 -0.84 -11.95 -3.59
N PHE A 129 -2.01 -12.18 -4.21
CA PHE A 129 -3.23 -12.53 -3.50
C PHE A 129 -3.22 -13.95 -2.94
N ASP A 130 -2.53 -14.90 -3.57
CA ASP A 130 -2.31 -16.24 -3.00
C ASP A 130 -1.46 -16.19 -1.74
N LEU A 131 -0.39 -15.38 -1.75
CA LEU A 131 0.45 -15.14 -0.57
C LEU A 131 -0.36 -14.46 0.54
N GLN A 132 -1.15 -13.45 0.16
CA GLN A 132 -2.03 -12.72 1.06
C GLN A 132 -3.05 -13.65 1.72
N ALA A 133 -3.71 -14.53 0.97
CA ALA A 133 -4.69 -15.47 1.50
C ALA A 133 -4.08 -16.42 2.53
N LYS A 134 -2.90 -17.00 2.21
CA LYS A 134 -2.15 -17.86 3.14
C LYS A 134 -1.77 -17.12 4.43
N ALA A 135 -1.26 -15.89 4.32
CA ALA A 135 -0.91 -15.07 5.47
C ALA A 135 -2.16 -14.67 6.29
N GLN A 136 -3.27 -14.37 5.63
CA GLN A 136 -4.51 -14.00 6.28
C GLN A 136 -5.08 -15.16 7.09
N LEU A 137 -5.09 -16.39 6.57
CA LEU A 137 -5.54 -17.56 7.32
C LEU A 137 -4.71 -17.76 8.59
N LYS A 138 -3.38 -17.65 8.50
CA LYS A 138 -2.49 -17.73 9.68
C LYS A 138 -2.80 -16.63 10.69
N ASN A 139 -3.00 -15.40 10.24
CA ASN A 139 -3.33 -14.27 11.11
C ASN A 139 -4.69 -14.44 11.80
N LEU A 140 -5.71 -14.91 11.09
CA LEU A 140 -7.02 -15.16 11.66
C LEU A 140 -6.98 -16.29 12.70
N ASP A 141 -6.34 -17.41 12.37
CA ASP A 141 -6.18 -18.54 13.29
C ASP A 141 -5.43 -18.14 14.57
N TYR A 142 -4.35 -17.35 14.44
CA TYR A 142 -3.63 -16.81 15.58
C TYR A 142 -4.52 -15.90 16.44
N ILE A 143 -5.24 -14.97 15.80
CA ILE A 143 -6.08 -13.99 16.50
C ILE A 143 -7.25 -14.66 17.24
N GLU A 144 -7.79 -15.76 16.71
CA GLU A 144 -8.85 -16.52 17.37
C GLU A 144 -8.36 -17.29 18.60
N LYS A 145 -7.12 -17.76 18.58
CA LYS A 145 -6.53 -18.56 19.67
C LYS A 145 -5.95 -17.71 20.80
N ILE A 146 -5.52 -16.49 20.51
CA ILE A 146 -4.77 -15.66 21.46
C ILE A 146 -5.67 -14.61 22.13
N GLY A 147 -5.63 -14.58 23.46
CA GLY A 147 -6.17 -13.47 24.24
C GLY A 147 -5.25 -12.27 24.15
N PHE A 148 -5.56 -11.29 23.31
CA PHE A 148 -4.80 -10.04 23.23
C PHE A 148 -4.83 -9.29 24.57
N GLN A 149 -3.65 -9.08 25.17
CA GLN A 149 -3.54 -8.45 26.49
C GLN A 149 -3.14 -6.97 26.40
N HIS A 150 -4.11 -6.10 26.09
CA HIS A 150 -3.90 -4.65 25.91
C HIS A 150 -3.09 -3.96 27.03
N LYS A 151 -3.19 -4.44 28.28
CA LYS A 151 -2.55 -3.84 29.47
C LYS A 151 -1.31 -4.58 29.98
N ALA A 152 -1.03 -5.79 29.51
CA ALA A 152 0.01 -6.66 30.08
C ALA A 152 1.31 -6.67 29.28
N VAL A 153 1.28 -6.18 28.04
CA VAL A 153 2.46 -6.18 27.17
C VAL A 153 3.22 -4.88 27.34
N ALA A 154 4.29 -4.91 28.14
CA ALA A 154 5.29 -3.86 28.09
C ALA A 154 5.89 -3.83 26.68
N PRO A 155 6.14 -2.65 26.08
CA PRO A 155 6.82 -2.59 24.79
C PRO A 155 8.14 -3.33 24.93
N LEU A 156 8.33 -4.37 24.11
CA LEU A 156 9.56 -5.15 24.13
C LEU A 156 10.71 -4.20 23.78
N ASN A 157 11.48 -3.80 24.80
CA ASN A 157 12.63 -2.94 24.64
C ASN A 157 13.82 -3.82 24.26
N VAL A 158 13.75 -4.40 23.06
CA VAL A 158 14.93 -5.06 22.51
C VAL A 158 15.90 -3.93 22.19
N ALA A 159 17.11 -4.00 22.73
CA ALA A 159 18.20 -3.08 22.41
C ALA A 159 18.69 -3.34 20.96
N VAL A 160 17.80 -3.19 19.99
CA VAL A 160 18.04 -3.47 18.57
C VAL A 160 18.18 -2.14 17.87
N LYS A 161 19.34 -1.97 17.25
CA LYS A 161 19.63 -0.82 16.40
C LYS A 161 18.57 -0.78 15.29
N LYS A 162 17.87 0.35 15.14
CA LYS A 162 16.97 0.57 14.00
C LYS A 162 17.75 0.31 12.71
N ASN A 163 17.27 -0.65 11.94
CA ASN A 163 17.94 -1.05 10.73
C ASN A 163 17.76 0.02 9.63
N VAL A 164 18.72 0.04 8.71
CA VAL A 164 18.70 0.91 7.54
C VAL A 164 18.28 0.05 6.36
N TYR A 165 17.25 0.45 5.65
CA TYR A 165 16.66 -0.32 4.57
C TYR A 165 16.83 0.40 3.25
N TYR A 166 16.94 -0.36 2.17
CA TYR A 166 16.98 0.20 0.83
C TYR A 166 15.55 0.51 0.35
N ASN A 167 15.24 1.80 0.18
CA ASN A 167 13.98 2.25 -0.41
C ASN A 167 14.10 2.17 -1.94
N LYS A 168 13.36 1.23 -2.53
CA LYS A 168 13.38 0.94 -3.97
C LYS A 168 12.78 2.06 -4.82
N ILE A 169 11.93 2.89 -4.23
CA ILE A 169 11.29 4.02 -4.93
C ILE A 169 12.31 5.17 -5.13
N THR A 170 13.11 5.44 -4.12
CA THR A 170 14.10 6.53 -4.11
C THR A 170 15.51 6.08 -4.46
N ALA A 171 15.74 4.76 -4.52
CA ALA A 171 17.05 4.14 -4.69
C ALA A 171 18.05 4.56 -3.60
N LYS A 172 17.59 4.73 -2.35
CA LYS A 172 18.39 5.22 -1.22
C LYS A 172 18.18 4.40 0.04
N PHE A 173 19.22 4.35 0.87
CA PHE A 173 19.16 3.76 2.20
C PHE A 173 18.50 4.74 3.19
N GLU A 174 17.48 4.27 3.90
CA GLU A 174 16.64 5.07 4.80
C GLU A 174 16.39 4.33 6.13
N LYS A 175 16.18 5.08 7.21
CA LYS A 175 15.75 4.53 8.51
C LYS A 175 14.22 4.58 8.61
N SER A 176 13.61 3.49 9.07
CA SER A 176 12.16 3.49 9.33
C SER A 176 11.81 4.41 10.50
N ARG A 177 10.76 5.22 10.31
CA ARG A 177 10.18 6.02 11.40
C ARG A 177 9.49 5.13 12.42
N ALA A 178 8.84 4.07 11.95
CA ALA A 178 8.24 3.04 12.80
C ALA A 178 9.29 2.19 13.52
N ASN A 179 8.84 1.44 14.52
CA ASN A 179 9.69 0.51 15.27
C ASN A 179 9.80 -0.80 14.49
N ILE A 180 10.59 -0.76 13.41
CA ILE A 180 10.86 -1.89 12.52
C ILE A 180 12.34 -2.24 12.58
N PHE A 181 12.63 -3.50 12.86
CA PHE A 181 13.96 -4.05 13.07
C PHE A 181 14.17 -5.30 12.23
N GLU A 182 15.42 -5.70 12.06
CA GLU A 182 15.77 -6.97 11.41
C GLU A 182 16.50 -7.86 12.43
N SER A 183 16.08 -9.11 12.53
CA SER A 183 16.76 -10.12 13.34
C SER A 183 17.65 -10.98 12.45
N GLN A 184 18.98 -10.82 12.58
CA GLN A 184 20.02 -11.66 11.97
C GLN A 184 19.78 -12.03 10.48
N ASN A 185 19.22 -11.11 9.68
CA ASN A 185 18.79 -11.32 8.29
C ASN A 185 17.73 -12.41 8.06
N GLN A 186 17.11 -12.92 9.13
CA GLN A 186 16.10 -13.97 9.10
C GLN A 186 14.68 -13.39 8.99
N ALA A 187 14.35 -12.39 9.82
CA ALA A 187 13.01 -11.84 9.88
C ALA A 187 13.01 -10.33 10.12
N ILE A 188 11.97 -9.66 9.59
CA ILE A 188 11.67 -8.26 9.88
C ILE A 188 10.62 -8.21 10.99
N ILE A 189 10.87 -7.43 12.03
CA ILE A 189 10.03 -7.39 13.23
C ILE A 189 9.55 -5.95 13.43
N GLY A 190 8.23 -5.80 13.46
CA GLY A 190 7.54 -4.55 13.78
C GLY A 190 6.92 -4.61 15.17
N PHE A 191 7.01 -3.54 15.93
CA PHE A 191 6.30 -3.39 17.21
C PHE A 191 5.36 -2.20 17.18
N LYS A 192 4.10 -2.42 17.53
CA LYS A 192 3.11 -1.35 17.62
C LYS A 192 2.13 -1.55 18.78
N ASN A 193 2.20 -0.65 19.74
CA ASN A 193 1.13 -0.48 20.73
C ASN A 193 0.03 0.41 20.11
N LEU A 194 -1.11 -0.19 19.80
CA LEU A 194 -2.32 0.44 19.32
C LEU A 194 -2.98 1.25 20.45
N GLN A 195 -3.43 2.45 20.10
CA GLN A 195 -4.05 3.42 20.98
C GLN A 195 -5.52 3.53 20.66
N LYS A 196 -6.38 3.34 21.67
CA LYS A 196 -7.85 3.45 21.51
C LYS A 196 -8.33 4.82 20.99
N SER A 197 -7.52 5.87 21.13
CA SER A 197 -7.82 7.21 20.63
C SER A 197 -7.51 7.41 19.14
N LYS A 198 -6.94 6.42 18.45
CA LYS A 198 -6.54 6.49 17.04
C LYS A 198 -7.09 5.34 16.24
N SER A 199 -7.11 5.50 14.92
CA SER A 199 -7.46 4.43 13.99
C SER A 199 -6.31 3.44 13.91
N ASP A 200 -6.56 2.16 14.21
CA ASP A 200 -5.56 1.10 14.05
C ASP A 200 -5.00 1.06 12.63
N LEU A 201 -5.82 1.33 11.62
CA LEU A 201 -5.38 1.37 10.23
C LEU A 201 -4.33 2.47 9.99
N ALA A 202 -4.54 3.66 10.55
CA ALA A 202 -3.60 4.78 10.46
C ALA A 202 -2.33 4.52 11.29
N GLU A 203 -2.48 3.84 12.42
CA GLU A 203 -1.37 3.46 13.28
C GLU A 203 -0.48 2.37 12.68
N LEU A 204 -1.05 1.51 11.83
CA LEU A 204 -0.35 0.43 11.14
C LEU A 204 0.13 0.81 9.74
N GLU A 205 -0.33 1.93 9.17
CA GLU A 205 0.08 2.43 7.85
C GLU A 205 1.62 2.43 7.66
N PRO A 206 2.46 2.90 8.60
CA PRO A 206 3.91 2.89 8.42
C PRO A 206 4.53 1.51 8.16
N PHE A 207 3.91 0.42 8.62
CA PHE A 207 4.38 -0.96 8.42
C PHE A 207 4.00 -1.48 7.02
N TYR A 208 2.83 -1.07 6.54
CA TYR A 208 2.37 -1.35 5.19
C TYR A 208 3.24 -0.60 4.16
N GLU A 209 3.44 0.70 4.38
CA GLU A 209 4.32 1.53 3.55
C GLU A 209 5.76 1.01 3.52
N PHE A 210 6.25 0.51 4.66
CA PHE A 210 7.57 -0.10 4.72
C PHE A 210 7.71 -1.26 3.71
N SER A 211 6.72 -2.14 3.63
CA SER A 211 6.77 -3.29 2.70
C SER A 211 6.72 -2.83 1.25
N LEU A 212 5.83 -1.88 0.93
CA LEU A 212 5.73 -1.26 -0.39
C LEU A 212 7.05 -0.61 -0.85
N ARG A 213 7.81 -0.01 0.06
CA ARG A 213 9.06 0.69 -0.27
C ARG A 213 10.28 -0.22 -0.36
N THR A 214 10.28 -1.34 0.35
CA THR A 214 11.48 -2.17 0.53
C THR A 214 11.40 -3.52 -0.20
N GLN A 215 10.20 -4.04 -0.47
CA GLN A 215 10.01 -5.38 -1.02
C GLN A 215 9.31 -5.40 -2.38
N PHE A 216 8.60 -4.33 -2.75
CA PHE A 216 7.95 -4.23 -4.04
C PHE A 216 8.83 -3.53 -5.07
N GLU A 217 8.83 -4.06 -6.28
CA GLU A 217 9.34 -3.42 -7.47
C GLU A 217 8.23 -3.18 -8.48
N ILE A 218 8.45 -2.23 -9.38
CA ILE A 218 7.60 -2.03 -10.56
C ILE A 218 8.50 -2.22 -11.78
N ASP A 219 8.16 -3.21 -12.60
CA ASP A 219 8.70 -3.35 -13.95
C ASP A 219 7.57 -3.15 -14.97
N LYS A 220 7.80 -2.30 -15.98
CA LYS A 220 6.81 -1.95 -17.02
C LYS A 220 5.40 -1.64 -16.47
N GLY A 221 5.33 -0.98 -15.31
CA GLY A 221 4.06 -0.60 -14.68
C GLY A 221 3.34 -1.72 -13.92
N VAL A 222 3.97 -2.90 -13.76
CA VAL A 222 3.46 -4.06 -13.03
C VAL A 222 4.18 -4.21 -11.69
N PRO A 223 3.48 -4.15 -10.54
CA PRO A 223 4.09 -4.36 -9.23
C PRO A 223 4.27 -5.85 -8.92
N TYR A 224 5.41 -6.22 -8.34
CA TYR A 224 5.69 -7.58 -7.85
C TYR A 224 6.57 -7.57 -6.60
N PHE A 225 6.55 -8.67 -5.84
CA PHE A 225 7.49 -8.88 -4.74
C PHE A 225 8.85 -9.30 -5.31
N ASP A 226 9.89 -8.49 -5.09
CA ASP A 226 11.26 -8.90 -5.43
C ASP A 226 11.80 -9.92 -4.41
N LYS A 227 11.60 -9.63 -3.12
CA LYS A 227 12.01 -10.53 -2.04
C LYS A 227 10.90 -10.68 -1.01
N ILE A 228 10.51 -11.92 -0.77
CA ILE A 228 9.62 -12.29 0.33
C ILE A 228 10.50 -12.68 1.51
N GLN A 229 10.39 -11.92 2.60
CA GLN A 229 11.04 -12.22 3.88
C GLN A 229 9.96 -12.44 4.93
N ALA A 230 10.24 -13.29 5.92
CA ALA A 230 9.41 -13.42 7.11
C ALA A 230 9.24 -12.05 7.78
N LYS A 231 7.99 -11.67 8.06
CA LYS A 231 7.69 -10.43 8.79
C LYS A 231 6.71 -10.68 9.91
N ILE A 232 7.05 -10.21 11.10
CA ILE A 232 6.25 -10.35 12.31
C ILE A 232 5.87 -8.94 12.78
N LEU A 233 4.59 -8.70 13.03
CA LEU A 233 4.06 -7.44 13.55
C LEU A 233 3.44 -7.71 14.91
N SER A 234 4.21 -7.44 15.97
CA SER A 234 3.73 -7.55 17.33
C SER A 234 2.87 -6.33 17.68
N VAL A 235 1.62 -6.60 18.04
CA VAL A 235 0.62 -5.61 18.46
C VAL A 235 0.05 -5.99 19.81
N ASN A 236 -0.28 -4.99 20.62
CA ASN A 236 -0.86 -5.19 21.95
C ASN A 236 -2.36 -5.54 21.93
N ASP A 237 -3.06 -5.30 20.82
CA ASP A 237 -4.49 -5.53 20.67
C ASP A 237 -4.84 -6.05 19.27
N LYS A 238 -6.01 -6.69 19.14
CA LYS A 238 -6.54 -7.14 17.86
C LYS A 238 -6.81 -5.93 16.97
N PRO A 239 -6.10 -5.76 15.84
CA PRO A 239 -6.30 -4.61 14.98
C PRO A 239 -7.69 -4.63 14.34
N VAL A 240 -8.46 -3.56 14.49
CA VAL A 240 -9.81 -3.41 13.93
C VAL A 240 -10.04 -2.04 13.30
N SER A 241 -10.91 -1.98 12.30
CA SER A 241 -11.41 -0.71 11.75
C SER A 241 -12.92 -0.62 11.92
N ARG A 242 -13.45 0.59 12.09
CA ARG A 242 -14.85 0.85 12.41
C ARG A 242 -15.82 0.28 11.38
N TYR A 243 -15.55 0.50 10.10
CA TYR A 243 -16.45 0.12 9.00
C TYR A 243 -16.12 -1.24 8.40
N ASP A 244 -14.89 -1.71 8.60
CA ASP A 244 -14.43 -3.00 8.12
C ASP A 244 -13.45 -3.60 9.15
N PRO A 245 -13.96 -4.35 10.14
CA PRO A 245 -13.16 -4.86 11.24
C PRO A 245 -11.96 -5.70 10.81
N LEU A 246 -12.01 -6.31 9.64
CA LEU A 246 -10.95 -7.18 9.13
C LEU A 246 -9.96 -6.45 8.20
N LYS A 247 -10.23 -5.19 7.82
CA LYS A 247 -9.35 -4.44 6.92
C LYS A 247 -7.90 -4.36 7.41
N PRO A 248 -7.60 -4.03 8.68
CA PRO A 248 -6.21 -4.03 9.16
C PRO A 248 -5.52 -5.38 9.00
N ILE A 249 -6.21 -6.48 9.31
CA ILE A 249 -5.68 -7.85 9.19
C ILE A 249 -5.43 -8.20 7.72
N ARG A 250 -6.36 -7.86 6.81
CA ARG A 250 -6.17 -8.07 5.36
C ARG A 250 -4.98 -7.27 4.82
N MET A 251 -4.82 -6.03 5.24
CA MET A 251 -3.69 -5.18 4.85
C MET A 251 -2.36 -5.70 5.36
N ALA A 252 -2.29 -6.11 6.64
CA ALA A 252 -1.12 -6.75 7.20
C ALA A 252 -0.73 -8.00 6.39
N SER A 253 -1.72 -8.84 6.10
CA SER A 253 -1.53 -10.08 5.33
C SER A 253 -1.10 -9.83 3.89
N LEU A 254 -1.67 -8.81 3.23
CA LEU A 254 -1.32 -8.42 1.86
C LEU A 254 0.15 -8.05 1.73
N PHE A 255 0.66 -7.38 2.76
CA PHE A 255 2.05 -7.01 2.83
C PHE A 255 2.91 -8.05 3.54
N GLY A 256 2.39 -9.24 3.84
CA GLY A 256 3.13 -10.37 4.39
C GLY A 256 3.54 -10.23 5.86
N TRP A 257 2.85 -9.38 6.63
CA TRP A 257 3.01 -9.29 8.09
C TRP A 257 2.18 -10.35 8.79
N GLN A 258 2.84 -11.13 9.64
CA GLN A 258 2.21 -12.05 10.59
C GLN A 258 1.94 -11.32 11.89
N ILE A 259 0.66 -11.21 12.29
CA ILE A 259 0.25 -10.55 13.52
C ILE A 259 0.63 -11.44 14.70
N SER A 260 1.20 -10.82 15.74
CA SER A 260 1.52 -11.50 17.00
C SER A 260 1.28 -10.58 18.21
N ASN A 261 1.30 -11.14 19.42
CA ASN A 261 1.20 -10.43 20.69
C ASN A 261 2.43 -10.76 21.57
N ILE A 262 3.63 -10.55 21.01
CA ILE A 262 4.90 -10.95 21.64
C ILE A 262 5.25 -9.99 22.78
N ASN A 263 5.52 -10.55 23.96
CA ASN A 263 5.86 -9.79 25.17
C ASN A 263 7.28 -10.05 25.72
N ASN A 264 7.97 -11.08 25.21
CA ASN A 264 9.33 -11.42 25.64
C ASN A 264 10.21 -11.92 24.49
N THR A 265 11.52 -12.06 24.74
CA THR A 265 12.50 -12.47 23.73
C THR A 265 12.43 -13.94 23.36
N ALA A 266 11.96 -14.82 24.25
CA ALA A 266 11.80 -16.25 23.96
C ALA A 266 10.68 -16.46 22.94
N GLU A 267 9.51 -15.87 23.18
CA GLU A 267 8.38 -15.86 22.24
C GLU A 267 8.77 -15.28 20.88
N LEU A 268 9.60 -14.22 20.87
CA LEU A 268 10.10 -13.64 19.63
C LEU A 268 10.93 -14.65 18.82
N ASN A 269 11.85 -15.36 19.47
CA ASN A 269 12.70 -16.35 18.82
C ASN A 269 11.90 -17.54 18.32
N ASP A 270 10.91 -18.01 19.08
CA ASP A 270 10.01 -19.09 18.68
C ASP A 270 9.21 -18.69 17.43
N HIS A 271 8.68 -17.47 17.39
CA HIS A 271 7.99 -16.95 16.22
C HIS A 271 8.92 -16.87 15.01
N ILE A 272 10.15 -16.36 15.15
CA ILE A 272 11.11 -16.31 14.05
C ILE A 272 11.38 -17.71 13.49
N ALA A 273 11.58 -18.71 14.36
CA ALA A 273 11.83 -20.09 13.94
C ALA A 273 10.64 -20.71 13.19
N GLN A 274 9.40 -20.35 13.53
CA GLN A 274 8.19 -20.82 12.86
C GLN A 274 7.86 -20.07 11.56
N SER A 275 8.41 -18.86 11.40
CA SER A 275 8.21 -18.03 10.20
C SER A 275 9.19 -18.33 9.07
N LEU A 276 10.26 -19.10 9.35
CA LEU A 276 11.23 -19.64 8.38
C LEU A 276 10.73 -20.97 7.78
#